data_AF-A0A968NP32-F1
#
_entry.id   AF-A0A968NP32-F1
#
_cell.length_a   1.000
_cell.length_b   1.000
_cell.length_c   1.000
_cell.angle_alpha   90.00
_cell.angle_beta   90.00
_cell.angle_gamma   90.00
#
_symmetry.space_group_name_H-M   'P 1'
#
loop_
_entity.id
_entity.type
_entity.pdbx_description
1 polymer ?
#
loop_
_entity_poly.entity_id
_entity_poly.type
_entity_poly.pdbx_seq_one_letter_code
_entity_poly.pdbx_strand_id
1 'polypeptide(L)'
;PAQRQKFPPIAPDFVMELRSRTDSLETLQQKMQEYLDSGVRLGWLFNPQDQQVEIYRQGEAKEVRPLPTELSGESVLLGFRLAIDRFDDD
;
A
#
# COMPACT_ATOMS: atom_id res chain seq x y z
N PRO A 1 1.71 -15.99 24.57
CA PRO A 1 0.46 -15.21 24.80
C PRO A 1 0.64 -13.73 25.20
N ALA A 2 1.79 -13.28 25.73
CA ALA A 2 2.02 -11.86 26.10
C ALA A 2 2.61 -10.96 24.98
N GLN A 3 3.11 -11.56 23.89
CA GLN A 3 3.79 -10.84 22.80
C GLN A 3 2.83 -10.20 21.77
N ARG A 4 1.52 -10.46 21.90
CA ARG A 4 0.46 -9.88 21.05
C ARG A 4 0.03 -8.46 21.47
N GLN A 5 0.57 -7.92 22.56
CA GLN A 5 0.22 -6.60 23.09
C GLN A 5 1.27 -5.51 22.79
N LYS A 6 2.35 -5.84 22.09
CA LYS A 6 3.41 -4.89 21.68
C LYS A 6 3.65 -5.03 20.18
N PHE A 7 4.06 -3.94 19.53
CA PHE A 7 4.44 -3.94 18.13
C PHE A 7 5.50 -5.03 17.89
N PRO A 8 5.20 -6.06 17.09
CA PRO A 8 6.18 -7.07 16.73
C PRO A 8 7.36 -6.38 16.04
N PRO A 9 8.61 -6.71 16.37
CA PRO A 9 9.80 -6.16 15.69
C PRO A 9 10.01 -6.83 14.32
N ILE A 10 8.92 -7.07 13.59
CA ILE A 10 8.90 -7.80 12.32
C ILE A 10 8.26 -6.87 11.29
N ALA A 11 8.99 -6.60 10.21
CA ALA A 11 8.41 -5.91 9.07
C ALA A 11 7.35 -6.82 8.41
N PRO A 12 6.14 -6.34 8.15
CA PRO A 12 5.11 -7.14 7.49
C PRO A 12 5.50 -7.43 6.03
N ASP A 13 5.04 -8.55 5.47
CA ASP A 13 5.28 -8.81 4.04
C ASP A 13 4.48 -7.86 3.12
N PHE A 14 3.32 -7.37 3.61
CA PHE A 14 2.41 -6.49 2.87
C PHE A 14 1.94 -5.31 3.73
N VAL A 15 1.86 -4.12 3.12
CA VAL A 15 1.24 -2.92 3.73
C VAL A 15 0.26 -2.25 2.77
N MET A 16 -0.73 -1.57 3.33
CA MET A 16 -1.59 -0.66 2.57
C MET A 16 -1.74 0.66 3.31
N GLU A 17 -1.71 1.75 2.57
CA GLU A 17 -1.94 3.11 3.04
C GLU A 17 -3.07 3.73 2.21
N LEU A 18 -3.94 4.48 2.86
CA LEU A 18 -5.02 5.22 2.22
C LEU A 18 -4.82 6.70 2.51
N ARG A 19 -4.60 7.50 1.46
CA ARG A 19 -4.41 8.94 1.58
C ARG A 19 -5.71 9.63 1.99
N SER A 20 -5.72 10.25 3.17
CA SER A 20 -6.81 11.13 3.59
C SER A 20 -6.72 12.51 2.91
N ARG A 21 -7.80 13.29 2.98
CA ARG A 21 -7.88 14.64 2.37
C ARG A 21 -6.80 15.61 2.92
N THR A 22 -6.32 15.39 4.14
CA THR A 22 -5.32 16.24 4.79
C THR A 22 -3.89 15.74 4.65
N ASP A 23 -3.69 14.54 4.13
CA ASP A 23 -2.36 13.96 4.00
C ASP A 23 -1.59 14.53 2.80
N SER A 24 -0.31 14.83 3.03
CA SER A 24 0.64 15.10 1.97
C SER A 24 0.96 13.80 1.21
N LEU A 25 0.80 13.83 -0.12
CA LEU A 25 1.18 12.70 -0.97
C LEU A 25 2.67 12.37 -0.83
N GLU A 26 3.53 13.39 -0.81
CA GLU A 26 4.98 13.22 -0.70
C GLU A 26 5.36 12.51 0.60
N THR A 27 4.74 12.90 1.72
CA THR A 27 4.99 12.27 3.02
C THR A 27 4.59 10.80 3.02
N LEU A 28 3.46 10.46 2.40
CA LEU A 28 3.05 9.06 2.26
C LEU A 28 3.99 8.28 1.34
N GLN A 29 4.45 8.87 0.24
CA GLN A 29 5.42 8.23 -0.65
C GLN A 29 6.77 7.98 0.06
N GLN A 30 7.23 8.91 0.90
CA GLN A 30 8.42 8.71 1.76
C GLN A 30 8.20 7.56 2.74
N LYS A 31 7.03 7.49 3.39
CA LYS A 31 6.65 6.39 4.27
C LYS A 31 6.64 5.03 3.55
N MET A 32 6.15 4.98 2.30
CA MET A 32 6.20 3.77 1.47
C MET A 32 7.64 3.33 1.19
N GLN A 33 8.58 4.28 1.00
CA GLN A 33 10.00 3.95 0.87
C GLN A 33 10.57 3.40 2.18
N GLU A 34 10.25 3.99 3.33
CA GLU A 34 10.67 3.47 4.64
C GLU A 34 10.18 2.03 4.87
N TYR A 35 8.96 1.70 4.42
CA TYR A 35 8.44 0.34 4.44
C TYR A 35 9.26 -0.62 3.58
N LEU A 36 9.58 -0.24 2.34
CA LEU A 36 10.44 -1.05 1.46
C LEU A 36 11.83 -1.26 2.06
N ASP A 37 12.44 -0.21 2.61
CA ASP A 37 13.75 -0.25 3.26
C ASP A 37 13.75 -1.14 4.52
N SER A 38 12.59 -1.25 5.17
CA SER A 38 12.36 -2.14 6.33
C SER A 38 12.10 -3.60 5.93
N GLY A 39 12.00 -3.92 4.63
CA GLY A 39 11.81 -5.28 4.12
C GLY A 39 10.38 -5.64 3.76
N VAL A 40 9.46 -4.68 3.68
CA VAL A 40 8.12 -4.92 3.11
C VAL A 40 8.26 -5.31 1.64
N ARG A 41 7.56 -6.36 1.21
CA ARG A 41 7.69 -6.93 -0.13
C ARG A 41 6.67 -6.36 -1.13
N LEU A 42 5.48 -6.03 -0.66
CA LEU A 42 4.41 -5.42 -1.45
C LEU A 42 3.73 -4.29 -0.66
N GLY A 43 3.57 -3.12 -1.28
CA GLY A 43 2.88 -1.98 -0.68
C GLY A 43 1.88 -1.36 -1.63
N TRP A 44 0.70 -1.00 -1.14
CA TRP A 44 -0.29 -0.22 -1.91
C TRP A 44 -0.55 1.13 -1.25
N LEU A 45 -0.43 2.21 -2.01
CA LEU A 45 -0.85 3.55 -1.58
C LEU A 45 -2.05 3.98 -2.42
N PHE A 46 -3.22 4.01 -1.80
CA PHE A 46 -4.44 4.51 -2.43
C PHE A 46 -4.49 6.03 -2.33
N ASN A 47 -4.67 6.68 -3.47
CA ASN A 47 -4.82 8.13 -3.58
C ASN A 47 -6.21 8.44 -4.17
N PRO A 48 -7.26 8.55 -3.33
CA PRO A 48 -8.61 8.89 -3.75
C PRO A 48 -8.70 10.23 -4.49
N GLN A 49 -7.89 11.21 -4.09
CA GLN A 49 -7.93 12.56 -4.67
C GLN A 49 -7.54 12.57 -6.15
N ASP A 50 -6.62 11.68 -6.53
CA ASP A 50 -6.17 11.51 -7.92
C ASP A 50 -6.77 10.25 -8.58
N GLN A 51 -7.67 9.55 -7.88
CA GLN A 51 -8.33 8.31 -8.32
C GLN A 51 -7.34 7.28 -8.87
N GLN A 52 -6.27 7.02 -8.12
CA GLN A 52 -5.22 6.08 -8.49
C GLN A 52 -4.70 5.30 -7.29
N VAL A 53 -3.98 4.21 -7.59
CA VAL A 53 -3.20 3.45 -6.62
C VAL A 53 -1.76 3.36 -7.09
N GLU A 54 -0.82 3.59 -6.17
CA GLU A 54 0.60 3.33 -6.37
C GLU A 54 0.95 1.96 -5.77
N ILE A 55 1.68 1.14 -6.53
CA ILE A 55 2.11 -0.20 -6.16
C ILE A 55 3.63 -0.19 -6.01
N TYR A 56 4.09 -0.61 -4.83
CA TYR A 56 5.49 -0.63 -4.43
C TYR A 56 5.96 -2.07 -4.27
N ARG A 57 7.11 -2.39 -4.87
CA ARG A 57 7.76 -3.69 -4.79
C ARG A 57 9.24 -3.49 -4.53
N GLN A 58 9.86 -4.41 -3.81
CA GLN A 58 11.28 -4.32 -3.49
C GLN A 58 12.13 -4.44 -4.77
N GLY A 59 13.00 -3.45 -5.01
CA GLY A 59 13.92 -3.46 -6.16
C GLY A 59 13.29 -3.09 -7.50
N GLU A 60 12.02 -2.68 -7.52
CA GLU A 60 11.32 -2.25 -8.73
C GLU A 60 10.91 -0.78 -8.64
N ALA A 61 10.76 -0.14 -9.81
CA ALA A 61 10.15 1.18 -9.86
C ALA A 61 8.68 1.10 -9.45
N LYS A 62 8.18 2.13 -8.75
CA LYS A 62 6.77 2.20 -8.39
C LYS A 62 5.91 2.17 -9.65
N GLU A 63 4.81 1.43 -9.58
CA GLU A 63 3.80 1.35 -10.62
C GLU A 63 2.59 2.19 -10.20
N VAL A 64 2.00 2.95 -11.12
CA VAL A 64 0.79 3.74 -10.84
C VAL A 64 -0.33 3.24 -11.73
N ARG A 65 -1.48 2.91 -11.14
CA ARG A 65 -2.68 2.49 -11.87
C ARG A 65 -3.85 3.43 -11.58
N PRO A 66 -4.57 3.91 -12.61
CA PRO A 66 -5.81 4.64 -12.41
C PRO A 66 -6.94 3.70 -11.94
N LEU A 67 -7.92 4.25 -11.24
CA LEU A 67 -9.15 3.57 -10.84
C LEU A 67 -10.28 3.76 -11.88
N PRO A 68 -11.16 2.76 -12.07
CA PRO A 68 -11.21 1.47 -11.37
C PRO A 68 -10.10 0.51 -11.83
N THR A 69 -9.70 -0.42 -10.95
CA THR A 69 -8.67 -1.41 -11.25
C THR A 69 -8.85 -2.70 -10.46
N GLU A 70 -8.14 -3.75 -10.86
CA GLU A 70 -7.98 -4.98 -10.07
C GLU A 70 -6.51 -5.10 -9.64
N LEU A 71 -6.28 -5.29 -8.35
CA LEU A 71 -4.97 -5.51 -7.76
C LEU A 71 -4.79 -6.98 -7.40
N SER A 72 -3.63 -7.53 -7.70
CA SER A 72 -3.23 -8.88 -7.30
C SER A 72 -2.34 -8.82 -6.08
N GLY A 73 -2.52 -9.74 -5.15
CA GLY A 73 -1.60 -9.96 -4.03
C GLY A 73 -0.23 -10.53 -4.43
N GLU A 74 -0.06 -10.90 -5.70
CA GLU A 74 1.19 -11.39 -6.28
C GLU A 74 1.78 -12.57 -5.49
N SER A 75 3.10 -12.63 -5.36
CA SER A 75 3.82 -13.65 -4.60
C SER A 75 3.76 -13.45 -3.08
N VAL A 76 3.12 -12.37 -2.61
CA VAL A 76 3.02 -12.02 -1.20
C VAL A 76 1.71 -12.54 -0.60
N LEU A 77 0.57 -12.20 -1.21
CA LEU A 77 -0.76 -12.69 -0.86
C LEU A 77 -1.27 -13.59 -1.99
N LEU A 78 -0.78 -14.82 -2.03
CA LEU A 78 -1.03 -15.76 -3.13
C LEU A 78 -2.53 -15.94 -3.41
N GLY A 79 -2.92 -15.69 -4.66
CA GLY A 79 -4.29 -15.85 -5.14
C GLY A 79 -5.27 -14.74 -4.71
N PHE A 80 -4.83 -13.78 -3.89
CA PHE A 80 -5.64 -12.63 -3.51
C PHE A 80 -5.82 -11.69 -4.70
N ARG A 81 -7.06 -11.25 -4.91
CA ARG A 81 -7.41 -10.21 -5.88
C ARG A 81 -8.37 -9.23 -5.22
N LEU A 82 -8.18 -7.95 -5.50
CA LEU A 82 -9.00 -6.87 -4.98
C LEU A 82 -9.42 -5.97 -6.13
N ALA A 83 -10.70 -6.05 -6.50
CA ALA A 83 -11.33 -5.10 -7.39
C ALA A 83 -11.64 -3.81 -6.62
N ILE A 84 -11.23 -2.67 -7.15
CA ILE A 84 -11.40 -1.35 -6.54
C ILE A 84 -12.04 -0.43 -7.55
N ASP A 85 -13.16 0.14 -7.14
CA ASP A 85 -13.85 1.18 -7.90
C ASP A 85 -13.32 2.57 -7.54
N ARG A 86 -13.84 3.59 -8.20
CA ARG A 86 -13.57 4.98 -7.85
C ARG A 86 -14.07 5.29 -6.44
N PHE A 87 -13.36 6.18 -5.76
CA PHE A 87 -13.79 6.71 -4.46
C PHE A 87 -14.77 7.85 -4.70
N ASP A 88 -15.94 7.79 -4.07
CA ASP A 88 -16.94 8.85 -4.13
C ASP A 88 -16.72 9.89 -3.00
N ASP A 89 -17.07 11.15 -3.28
CA ASP A 89 -16.91 12.31 -2.39
C ASP A 89 -18.16 12.57 -1.51
N ASP A 90 -18.73 11.53 -0.89
CA ASP A 90 -19.83 11.72 0.08
C ASP A 90 -19.41 12.55 1.31
#